data_AF-A0A955I264-F1
#
_entry.id   AF-A0A955I264-F1
#
_cell.length_a   1.000
_cell.length_b   1.000
_cell.length_c   1.000
_cell.angle_alpha   90.00
_cell.angle_beta   90.00
_cell.angle_gamma   90.00
#
_symmetry.space_group_name_H-M   'P 1'
#
loop_
_entity.id
_entity.type
_entity.pdbx_description
1 polymer ?
#
loop_
_entity_poly.entity_id
_entity_poly.type
_entity_poly.pdbx_seq_one_letter_code
_entity_poly.pdbx_strand_id
1 'polypeptide(L)'
;ATSQVEFGEGTGTTYSQKTQEDTNLTVNHLVVISNLTPSKVYHVRAISKDKASNEGVSIDTVTITPKATRNALDLVMTNLGVVFGFLGK
;
A
#
# COMPACT_ATOMS: atom_id res chain seq x y z
N ALA A 1 14.74 -16.72 -3.39
CA ALA A 1 14.35 -16.02 -4.63
C ALA A 1 14.47 -14.51 -4.40
N THR A 2 14.33 -13.68 -5.43
CA THR A 2 14.15 -12.23 -5.28
C THR A 2 12.74 -11.92 -4.80
N SER A 3 12.52 -10.70 -4.33
CA SER A 3 11.20 -10.23 -3.85
C SER A 3 10.75 -9.00 -4.62
N GLN A 4 9.58 -9.04 -5.23
CA GLN A 4 8.93 -7.87 -5.82
C GLN A 4 7.41 -8.02 -5.72
N VAL A 5 6.68 -6.89 -5.63
CA VAL A 5 5.23 -6.89 -5.70
C VAL A 5 4.75 -5.97 -6.82
N GLU A 6 3.82 -6.47 -7.60
CA GLU A 6 3.06 -5.73 -8.60
C GLU A 6 1.68 -5.40 -8.07
N PHE A 7 1.18 -4.20 -8.34
CA PHE A 7 -0.11 -3.75 -7.86
C PHE A 7 -0.79 -2.76 -8.82
N GLY A 8 -2.12 -2.68 -8.72
CA GLY A 8 -2.95 -1.76 -9.49
C GLY A 8 -4.21 -1.38 -8.73
N GLU A 9 -4.76 -0.19 -8.98
CA GLU A 9 -6.04 0.24 -8.40
C GLU A 9 -7.21 -0.52 -9.05
N GLY A 10 -8.22 -0.86 -8.24
CA GLY A 10 -9.41 -1.59 -8.66
C GLY A 10 -9.21 -3.10 -8.74
N THR A 11 -10.14 -3.76 -9.42
CA THR A 11 -10.10 -5.20 -9.70
C THR A 11 -9.79 -5.39 -11.18
N GLY A 12 -8.74 -6.12 -11.53
CA GLY A 12 -8.36 -6.31 -12.92
C GLY A 12 -7.15 -7.22 -13.08
N THR A 13 -6.65 -7.29 -14.31
CA THR A 13 -5.48 -8.12 -14.67
C THR A 13 -4.25 -7.29 -14.99
N THR A 14 -4.35 -5.95 -14.88
CA THR A 14 -3.31 -5.01 -15.30
C THR A 14 -2.68 -4.36 -14.07
N TYR A 15 -1.41 -4.68 -13.85
CA TYR A 15 -0.61 -4.13 -12.75
C TYR A 15 0.19 -2.93 -13.26
N SER A 16 -0.29 -1.73 -12.96
CA SER A 16 0.32 -0.48 -13.44
C SER A 16 1.53 -0.04 -12.63
N GLN A 17 1.74 -0.61 -11.44
CA GLN A 17 2.82 -0.24 -10.53
C GLN A 17 3.58 -1.48 -10.05
N LYS A 18 4.87 -1.30 -9.76
CA LYS A 18 5.73 -2.32 -9.16
C LYS A 18 6.59 -1.72 -8.07
N THR A 19 6.87 -2.50 -7.03
CA THR A 19 7.86 -2.12 -6.02
C THR A 19 9.27 -2.24 -6.57
N GLN A 20 10.25 -1.67 -5.88
CA GLN A 20 11.65 -2.01 -6.12
C GLN A 20 11.84 -3.53 -5.90
N GLU A 21 12.62 -4.16 -6.78
CA GLU A 21 12.99 -5.57 -6.63
C GLU A 21 14.11 -5.69 -5.58
N ASP A 22 13.90 -6.53 -4.57
CA ASP A 22 14.95 -6.97 -3.66
C ASP A 22 15.65 -8.18 -4.28
N THR A 23 16.91 -8.00 -4.67
CA THR A 23 17.73 -9.02 -5.33
C THR A 23 18.36 -10.02 -4.37
N ASN A 24 18.20 -9.84 -3.05
CA ASN A 24 18.71 -10.79 -2.06
C ASN A 24 17.94 -12.10 -2.13
N LEU A 25 18.66 -13.19 -2.33
CA LEU A 25 18.07 -14.52 -2.44
C LEU A 25 17.76 -15.08 -1.06
N THR A 26 16.53 -14.88 -0.59
CA THR A 26 16.03 -15.40 0.69
C THR A 26 14.85 -16.34 0.50
N VAL A 27 14.39 -16.93 1.59
CA VAL A 27 13.14 -17.73 1.66
C VAL A 27 12.01 -16.93 2.31
N ASN A 28 12.36 -16.01 3.22
CA ASN A 28 11.42 -15.10 3.85
C ASN A 28 11.52 -13.74 3.17
N HIS A 29 10.39 -13.25 2.66
CA HIS A 29 10.29 -12.02 1.89
C HIS A 29 9.42 -11.01 2.64
N LEU A 30 9.84 -9.75 2.68
CA LEU A 30 9.06 -8.64 3.21
C LEU A 30 9.15 -7.47 2.23
N VAL A 31 7.99 -7.03 1.73
CA VAL A 31 7.88 -5.90 0.81
C VAL A 31 6.85 -4.93 1.36
N VAL A 32 7.23 -3.66 1.48
CA VAL A 32 6.34 -2.58 1.95
C VAL A 32 5.93 -1.73 0.77
N ILE A 33 4.62 -1.56 0.60
CA ILE A 33 4.03 -0.69 -0.42
C ILE A 33 3.50 0.56 0.29
N SER A 34 4.09 1.71 -0.03
CA SER A 34 3.76 3.01 0.56
C SER A 34 2.98 3.89 -0.43
N ASN A 35 2.43 5.01 0.06
CA ASN A 35 1.77 6.03 -0.74
C ASN A 35 0.54 5.54 -1.52
N LEU A 36 -0.14 4.49 -1.03
CA LEU A 36 -1.42 4.07 -1.58
C LEU A 36 -2.53 5.03 -1.14
N THR A 37 -3.47 5.28 -2.04
CA THR A 37 -4.63 6.12 -1.72
C THR A 37 -5.48 5.40 -0.66
N PRO A 38 -5.85 6.07 0.45
CA PRO A 38 -6.68 5.46 1.50
C PRO A 38 -8.09 5.13 1.02
N SER A 39 -8.73 4.13 1.64
CA SER A 39 -10.10 3.68 1.30
C SER A 39 -10.30 3.28 -0.16
N LYS A 40 -9.27 2.74 -0.81
CA LYS A 40 -9.30 2.31 -2.21
C LYS A 40 -9.05 0.82 -2.34
N VAL A 41 -9.65 0.23 -3.36
CA VAL A 41 -9.45 -1.17 -3.72
C VAL A 41 -8.16 -1.25 -4.54
N TYR A 42 -7.32 -2.23 -4.22
CA TYR A 42 -6.13 -2.57 -4.97
C TYR A 42 -6.09 -4.08 -5.20
N HIS A 43 -5.59 -4.49 -6.35
CA HIS A 43 -5.22 -5.88 -6.62
C HIS A 43 -3.69 -5.99 -6.65
N VAL A 44 -3.16 -7.03 -6.03
CA VAL A 44 -1.72 -7.20 -5.80
C VAL A 44 -1.30 -8.64 -6.11
N ARG A 45 -0.09 -8.80 -6.65
CA ARG A 45 0.57 -10.10 -6.81
C ARG A 45 2.06 -9.99 -6.52
N ALA A 46 2.62 -11.03 -5.92
CA ALA A 46 4.05 -11.15 -5.70
C ALA A 46 4.73 -11.78 -6.93
N ILE A 47 5.93 -11.31 -7.22
CA ILE A 47 6.84 -11.87 -8.22
C ILE A 47 8.14 -12.22 -7.51
N SER A 48 8.67 -13.39 -7.83
CA SER A 48 9.93 -13.88 -7.30
C SER A 48 10.75 -14.52 -8.40
N LYS A 49 12.06 -14.27 -8.41
CA LYS A 49 12.98 -14.91 -9.37
C LYS A 49 14.04 -15.71 -8.62
N ASP A 50 14.32 -16.93 -9.06
CA ASP A 50 15.42 -17.70 -8.48
C ASP A 50 16.79 -17.26 -9.03
N LYS A 51 17.86 -17.91 -8.56
CA LYS A 51 19.23 -17.63 -9.02
C LYS A 51 19.43 -17.91 -10.51
N ALA A 52 18.63 -18.83 -11.07
CA ALA A 52 18.65 -19.20 -12.48
C ALA A 52 17.71 -18.32 -13.33
N SER A 53 17.11 -17.28 -12.74
CA SER A 53 16.15 -16.37 -13.37
C SER A 53 14.81 -17.02 -13.73
N ASN A 54 14.44 -18.14 -13.10
CA ASN A 54 13.09 -18.68 -13.20
C ASN A 54 12.13 -17.78 -12.41
N GLU A 55 11.08 -17.28 -13.08
CA GLU A 55 10.09 -16.39 -12.48
C GLU A 55 8.88 -17.19 -11.97
N GLY A 56 8.51 -16.94 -10.71
CA GLY A 56 7.29 -17.42 -10.08
C GLY A 56 6.39 -16.25 -9.71
N VAL A 57 5.12 -16.35 -10.06
CA VAL A 57 4.10 -15.32 -9.81
C VAL A 57 3.03 -15.89 -8.87
N SER A 58 2.64 -15.12 -7.85
CA SER A 58 1.58 -15.54 -6.93
C SER A 58 0.19 -15.43 -7.57
N ILE A 59 -0.80 -15.99 -6.89
CA ILE A 59 -2.21 -15.65 -7.17
C ILE A 59 -2.44 -14.14 -6.97
N ASP A 60 -3.37 -13.60 -7.76
CA ASP A 60 -3.86 -12.23 -7.54
C ASP A 60 -4.65 -12.16 -6.23
N THR A 61 -4.43 -11.09 -5.47
CA THR A 61 -5.12 -10.83 -4.21
C THR A 61 -5.68 -9.41 -4.23
N VAL A 62 -6.98 -9.29 -4.04
CA VAL A 62 -7.66 -8.00 -3.93
C VAL A 62 -7.76 -7.60 -2.46
N THR A 63 -7.37 -6.37 -2.14
CA THR A 63 -7.45 -5.80 -0.79
C THR A 63 -7.94 -4.36 -0.82
N ILE A 64 -8.36 -3.85 0.34
CA ILE A 64 -8.81 -2.47 0.52
C ILE A 64 -7.84 -1.78 1.45
N THR A 65 -7.30 -0.63 1.03
CA THR A 65 -6.42 0.16 1.88
C THR A 65 -7.19 0.73 3.07
N PRO A 66 -6.56 0.83 4.25
CA PRO A 66 -7.19 1.44 5.41
C PRO A 66 -7.72 2.83 5.12
N LYS A 67 -8.75 3.25 5.88
CA LYS A 67 -9.18 4.64 5.88
C LYS A 67 -8.03 5.53 6.35
N ALA A 68 -7.94 6.73 5.80
CA ALA A 68 -7.03 7.72 6.33
C ALA A 68 -7.35 7.94 7.80
N THR A 69 -6.41 7.62 8.69
CA THR A 69 -6.52 8.00 10.09
C THR A 69 -6.42 9.51 10.14
N ARG A 70 -7.46 10.20 10.64
CA ARG A 70 -7.38 11.64 10.90
C ARG A 70 -6.15 11.88 11.78
N ASN A 71 -5.28 12.80 11.36
CA ASN A 71 -4.11 13.14 12.16
C ASN A 71 -4.59 13.59 13.54
N ALA A 72 -3.96 13.10 14.61
CA ALA A 72 -4.36 13.47 15.97
C ALA A 72 -4.33 15.00 16.17
N LEU A 73 -3.37 15.68 15.55
CA LEU A 73 -3.32 17.15 15.49
C LEU A 73 -4.53 17.77 14.80
N ASP A 74 -4.97 17.20 13.67
CA ASP A 74 -6.14 17.68 12.92
C ASP A 74 -7.43 17.50 13.74
N LEU A 75 -7.54 16.39 14.48
CA LEU A 75 -8.63 16.17 15.42
C LEU A 75 -8.63 17.19 16.57
N VAL A 76 -7.46 17.45 17.16
CA VAL A 76 -7.32 18.45 18.24
C VAL A 76 -7.68 19.84 17.72
N MET A 77 -7.17 20.25 16.56
CA MET A 77 -7.45 21.55 15.97
C MET A 77 -8.93 21.69 15.57
N THR A 78 -9.53 20.63 15.02
CA THR A 78 -10.98 20.61 14.72
C THR A 78 -11.80 20.78 15.99
N ASN A 79 -11.50 20.01 17.04
CA ASN A 79 -12.22 20.11 18.31
C ASN A 79 -12.01 21.48 18.97
N LEU A 80 -10.79 22.02 18.90
CA LEU A 80 -10.47 23.34 19.42
C LEU A 80 -11.25 24.43 18.66
N GLY A 81 -11.32 24.34 17.32
CA GLY A 81 -12.11 25.25 16.49
C GLY A 81 -13.62 25.17 16.75
N VAL A 82 -14.16 23.97 17.01
CA VAL A 82 -15.56 23.79 17.41
C VAL A 82 -15.84 24.40 18.78
N VAL A 83 -14.94 24.17 19.75
CA VAL A 83 -15.10 24.67 21.12
C VAL A 83 -14.90 26.17 21.20
N PHE A 84 -13.94 26.75 20.48
CA PHE A 84 -13.59 28.17 20.60
C PHE A 84 -14.03 29.03 19.42
N GLY A 85 -14.70 28.45 18.42
CA GLY A 85 -15.22 29.16 17.24
C GLY A 85 -16.30 30.20 17.56
N PHE A 86 -16.88 30.17 18.78
CA PHE A 86 -17.82 31.18 19.25
C PHE A 86 -17.15 32.47 19.76
N LEU A 87 -15.84 32.46 20.02
CA LEU A 87 -15.09 33.62 20.55
C LEU A 87 -14.65 34.62 19.46
N GLY A 88 -15.00 34.37 18.20
CA GLY A 88 -14.58 35.16 17.03
C GLY A 88 -15.63 36.15 16.50
N LYS A 89 -16.61 36.59 17.31
CA LYS A 89 -17.53 37.68 16.96
C LYS A 89 -17.43 38.84 17.94
#